data_AF-A6HHM0-F1
#
_entry.id   AF-A6HHM0-F1
#
_cell.length_a   1.000
_cell.length_b   1.000
_cell.length_c   1.000
_cell.angle_alpha   90.00
_cell.angle_beta   90.00
_cell.angle_gamma   90.00
#
_symmetry.space_group_name_H-M   'P 1'
#
loop_
_entity.id
_entity.type
_entity.pdbx_description
1 polymer ?
#
loop_
_entity_poly.entity_id
_entity_poly.type
_entity_poly.pdbx_seq_one_letter_code
_entity_poly.pdbx_strand_id
1 'polypeptide(L)' 'MTRAGMERWRDRLALVTGASGGIGAAVARALVQQGLKVVGCARTVGNIEM' A
#
# COMPACT_ATOMS: atom_id res chain seq x y z
N MET A 1 -8.50 0.69 -12.44
CA MET A 1 -8.61 -0.61 -13.15
C MET A 1 -7.37 -1.42 -12.77
N THR A 2 -7.53 -2.65 -12.26
CA THR A 2 -6.40 -3.50 -11.86
C THR A 2 -5.54 -3.85 -13.07
N ARG A 3 -4.21 -3.81 -12.94
CA ARG A 3 -3.24 -4.17 -13.97
C ARG A 3 -3.23 -5.68 -14.20
N ALA A 4 -3.03 -6.09 -15.46
CA ALA A 4 -2.76 -7.47 -15.84
C ALA A 4 -1.68 -8.09 -14.92
N GLY A 5 -2.00 -9.23 -14.31
CA GLY A 5 -1.14 -9.98 -13.39
C GLY A 5 -1.29 -9.61 -11.90
N MET A 6 -2.13 -8.62 -11.57
CA MET A 6 -2.43 -8.24 -10.19
C MET A 6 -3.77 -8.82 -9.68
N GLU A 7 -4.52 -9.54 -10.53
CA GLU A 7 -5.85 -10.05 -10.19
C GLU A 7 -5.82 -10.97 -8.98
N ARG A 8 -4.81 -11.86 -8.88
CA ARG A 8 -4.64 -12.80 -7.76
C ARG A 8 -4.39 -12.13 -6.41
N TRP A 9 -3.99 -10.85 -6.43
CA TRP A 9 -3.68 -10.08 -5.24
C TRP A 9 -4.84 -9.20 -4.78
N ARG A 10 -5.89 -9.04 -5.59
CA ARG A 10 -7.07 -8.27 -5.19
C ARG A 10 -7.63 -8.79 -3.87
N ASP A 11 -8.03 -7.87 -3.00
CA ASP A 11 -8.55 -8.10 -1.64
C ASP A 11 -7.59 -8.77 -0.65
N ARG A 12 -6.37 -9.15 -1.07
CA ARG A 12 -5.31 -9.61 -0.17
C ARG A 12 -4.75 -8.44 0.65
N LEU A 13 -4.18 -8.78 1.80
CA LEU A 13 -3.53 -7.83 2.70
C LEU A 13 -2.01 -7.79 2.43
N ALA A 14 -1.45 -6.59 2.29
CA ALA A 14 -0.01 -6.36 2.23
C ALA A 14 0.46 -5.46 3.38
N LEU A 15 1.58 -5.82 4.01
CA LEU A 15 2.28 -4.96 4.97
C LEU A 15 3.36 -4.16 4.23
N VAL A 16 3.32 -2.83 4.35
CA VAL A 16 4.36 -1.94 3.81
C VAL A 16 5.06 -1.24 4.97
N THR A 17 6.34 -1.53 5.17
CA THR A 17 7.20 -0.84 6.13
C THR A 17 7.76 0.46 5.54
N GLY A 18 7.98 1.47 6.37
CA GLY A 18 8.41 2.79 5.90
C GLY A 18 7.34 3.56 5.11
N ALA A 19 6.05 3.30 5.35
CA ALA A 19 4.93 3.86 4.57
C ALA A 19 4.65 5.36 4.80
N SER A 20 5.39 6.02 5.69
CA SER A 20 5.20 7.44 6.05
C SER A 20 5.74 8.45 5.02
N GLY A 21 6.45 7.99 3.98
CA GLY A 21 6.98 8.88 2.94
C GLY A 21 7.77 8.15 1.86
N GLY A 22 8.26 8.91 0.88
CA GLY A 22 9.14 8.42 -0.19
C GLY A 22 8.60 7.18 -0.91
N ILE A 23 9.48 6.18 -1.11
CA ILE A 23 9.17 4.95 -1.84
C ILE A 23 8.11 4.13 -1.11
N GLY A 24 8.18 4.01 0.21
CA GLY A 24 7.22 3.21 0.99
C GLY A 24 5.79 3.76 0.83
N ALA A 25 5.62 5.08 0.89
CA ALA A 25 4.32 5.71 0.65
C ALA A 25 3.84 5.49 -0.81
N ALA A 26 4.73 5.64 -1.80
CA ALA A 26 4.38 5.42 -3.20
C ALA A 26 3.96 3.97 -3.47
N VAL A 27 4.67 2.99 -2.89
CA VAL A 27 4.33 1.57 -2.99
C VAL A 27 2.99 1.28 -2.34
N ALA A 28 2.73 1.79 -1.13
CA ALA A 28 1.45 1.62 -0.46
C ALA A 28 0.28 2.13 -1.32
N ARG A 29 0.41 3.34 -1.89
CA ARG A 29 -0.61 3.90 -2.80
C ARG A 29 -0.79 3.04 -4.05
N ALA A 30 0.30 2.61 -4.67
CA ALA A 30 0.24 1.77 -5.87
C ALA A 30 -0.48 0.44 -5.61
N LEU A 31 -0.21 -0.22 -4.47
CA LEU A 31 -0.87 -1.48 -4.10
C LEU A 31 -2.37 -1.29 -3.86
N VAL A 32 -2.77 -0.22 -3.17
CA VAL A 32 -4.19 0.13 -2.98
C VAL A 32 -4.88 0.35 -4.33
N GLN A 33 -4.25 1.05 -5.27
CA GLN A 33 -4.78 1.27 -6.62
C GLN A 33 -4.96 -0.04 -7.42
N GLN A 34 -4.18 -1.08 -7.11
CA GLN A 34 -4.35 -2.41 -7.69
C GLN A 34 -5.48 -3.23 -7.05
N GLY A 35 -6.07 -2.75 -5.94
CA GLY A 35 -7.16 -3.41 -5.21
C GLY A 35 -6.70 -4.25 -4.03
N LEU A 36 -5.49 -4.03 -3.51
CA LEU A 36 -5.04 -4.65 -2.27
C LEU A 36 -5.49 -3.84 -1.06
N LYS A 37 -5.67 -4.52 0.07
CA LYS A 37 -5.71 -3.89 1.39
C LYS A 37 -4.27 -3.71 1.87
N VAL A 38 -3.94 -2.55 2.42
CA VAL A 38 -2.56 -2.25 2.85
C VAL A 38 -2.54 -1.83 4.31
N VAL A 39 -1.65 -2.45 5.09
CA VAL A 39 -1.24 -1.98 6.42
C VAL A 39 0.07 -1.21 6.25
N GLY A 40 0.04 0.09 6.50
CA GLY A 40 1.25 0.93 6.51
C GLY A 40 1.88 0.94 7.91
N CYS A 41 3.18 0.66 7.99
CA CYS A 41 3.95 0.69 9.24
C CYS A 41 5.09 1.71 9.13
N ALA A 42 5.13 2.69 10.03
CA ALA A 42 6.26 3.59 10.22
C ALA A 42 6.22 4.21 11.62
N ARG A 43 7.33 4.84 12.02
CA ARG A 43 7.45 5.57 13.30
C ARG A 43 6.49 6.76 13.38
N THR A 44 6.32 7.48 12.26
CA THR A 44 5.47 8.67 12.17
C THR A 44 4.12 8.29 11.55
N VAL A 45 3.19 7.81 12.38
CA VAL A 45 1.88 7.30 11.93
C VAL A 45 1.00 8.38 11.29
N GLY A 46 1.09 9.64 11.74
CA GLY A 46 0.29 10.74 11.19
C GLY A 46 0.53 11.03 9.71
N ASN A 47 1.64 10.57 9.13
CA ASN A 47 1.86 10.66 7.68
C ASN A 47 1.23 9.49 6.89
N ILE A 48 0.71 8.48 7.58
CA ILE A 48 0.04 7.29 7.02
C ILE A 48 -1.48 7.44 7.11
N GLU A 49 -1.97 7.98 8.22
CA GLU A 49 -3.38 8.29 8.46
C GLU A 49 -3.81 9.50 7.61
N MET A 50 -4.35 9.23 6.42
CA MET A 50 -4.94 10.20 5.50
C MET A 50 -6.43 9.96 5.35
#